data_AF-A0A3C1U279-F1
#
_entry.id   AF-A0A3C1U279-F1
#
_cell.length_a   1.000
_cell.length_b   1.000
_cell.length_c   1.000
_cell.angle_alpha   90.00
_cell.angle_beta   90.00
_cell.angle_gamma   90.00
#
_symmetry.space_group_name_H-M   'P 1'
#
loop_
_entity.id
_entity.type
_entity.pdbx_description
1 polymer ?
#
loop_
_entity_poly.entity_id
_entity_poly.type
_entity_poly.pdbx_seq_one_letter_code
_entity_poly.pdbx_strand_id
1 'polypeptide(L)'
;MTDLALYITNKNYSSWSLRIWLLMRALDIPFEEVMVPMTGEAQIPGMTGISPTGKVPCLVDRDQGGLAIWESTAITEYLNELFPECGVWPA
;
A
#
# COMPACT_ATOMS: atom_id res chain seq x y z
N MET A 1 -10.44 14.68 1.10
CA MET A 1 -9.32 14.09 1.86
C MET A 1 -9.20 12.70 1.29
N THR A 2 -8.08 12.34 0.67
CA THR A 2 -8.00 11.11 -0.13
C THR A 2 -8.29 9.88 0.74
N ASP A 3 -9.26 9.06 0.34
CA ASP A 3 -9.59 7.80 1.01
C ASP A 3 -8.69 6.66 0.51
N LEU A 4 -7.55 6.51 1.19
CA LEU A 4 -6.54 5.49 0.90
C LEU A 4 -6.62 4.34 1.92
N ALA A 5 -6.67 3.11 1.43
CA ALA A 5 -6.54 1.91 2.25
C ALA A 5 -5.28 1.12 1.86
N LEU A 6 -4.37 0.91 2.81
CA LEU A 6 -3.13 0.16 2.61
C LEU A 6 -3.27 -1.24 3.22
N TYR A 7 -3.38 -2.26 2.37
CA TYR A 7 -3.37 -3.66 2.75
C TYR A 7 -1.94 -4.15 2.94
N ILE A 8 -1.63 -4.62 4.15
CA ILE A 8 -0.30 -5.09 4.54
C ILE A 8 -0.39 -6.33 5.41
N THR A 9 0.72 -7.07 5.48
CA THR A 9 0.87 -8.13 6.48
C THR A 9 1.95 -7.76 7.50
N ASN A 10 2.35 -8.71 8.35
CA ASN A 10 3.30 -8.48 9.43
C ASN A 10 4.56 -7.72 8.96
N LYS A 11 4.70 -6.49 9.46
CA LYS A 11 5.76 -5.54 9.08
C LYS A 11 7.17 -6.01 9.43
N ASN A 12 7.30 -6.92 10.40
CA ASN A 12 8.59 -7.50 10.79
C ASN A 12 9.05 -8.60 9.83
N TYR A 13 8.13 -9.20 9.07
CA TYR A 13 8.43 -10.33 8.18
C TYR A 13 8.20 -10.03 6.70
N SER A 14 7.49 -8.94 6.37
CA SER A 14 7.29 -8.47 5.00
C SER A 14 7.97 -7.11 4.81
N SER A 15 9.20 -7.14 4.26
CA SER A 15 9.91 -5.89 3.92
C SER A 15 9.14 -5.05 2.90
N TRP A 16 8.34 -5.67 2.03
CA TRP A 16 7.50 -4.94 1.07
C TRP A 16 6.36 -4.20 1.77
N SER A 17 5.68 -4.85 2.72
CA SER A 17 4.64 -4.18 3.52
C SER A 17 5.22 -3.04 4.35
N LEU A 18 6.37 -3.26 5.00
CA LEU A 18 7.03 -2.25 5.83
C LEU A 18 7.42 -1.01 5.04
N ARG A 19 7.94 -1.15 3.81
CA ARG A 19 8.40 0.00 3.00
C ARG A 19 7.31 1.04 2.80
N ILE A 20 6.13 0.61 2.36
CA ILE A 20 5.03 1.53 2.05
C ILE A 20 4.40 2.08 3.32
N TRP A 21 4.21 1.23 4.32
CA TRP A 21 3.73 1.69 5.62
C TRP A 21 4.66 2.76 6.21
N LEU A 22 5.97 2.51 6.21
CA LEU A 22 6.96 3.45 6.76
C LEU A 22 6.99 4.75 5.97
N LEU A 23 6.94 4.69 4.63
CA LEU A 23 6.88 5.88 3.77
C LEU A 23 5.67 6.76 4.14
N MET A 24 4.47 6.19 4.12
CA MET A 24 3.24 6.94 4.38
C MET A 24 3.22 7.51 5.80
N ARG A 25 3.71 6.75 6.79
CA ARG A 25 3.83 7.22 8.18
C ARG A 25 4.89 8.30 8.37
N ALA A 26 6.02 8.21 7.68
CA ALA A 26 7.12 9.17 7.82
C ALA A 26 6.80 10.53 7.16
N LEU A 27 5.92 10.52 6.15
CA LEU A 27 5.50 11.71 5.42
C LEU A 27 4.13 12.24 5.86
N ASP A 28 3.60 11.72 6.98
CA ASP A 28 2.27 12.07 7.52
C ASP A 28 1.13 11.99 6.48
N ILE A 29 1.25 11.08 5.51
CA ILE A 29 0.19 10.81 4.54
C ILE A 29 -0.92 10.02 5.26
N PRO A 30 -2.18 10.50 5.25
CA PRO A 30 -3.28 9.80 5.90
C PRO A 30 -3.68 8.55 5.11
N PHE A 31 -3.88 7.43 5.80
CA PHE A 31 -4.41 6.19 5.22
C PHE A 31 -5.06 5.30 6.29
N GLU A 32 -5.99 4.46 5.86
CA GLU A 32 -6.49 3.31 6.61
C GLU A 32 -5.49 2.16 6.48
N GLU A 33 -4.97 1.68 7.62
CA GLU A 33 -4.13 0.49 7.65
C GLU A 33 -5.00 -0.78 7.75
N VAL A 34 -4.93 -1.65 6.74
CA VAL A 34 -5.65 -2.93 6.72
C VAL A 34 -4.66 -4.09 6.86
N MET A 35 -4.62 -4.68 8.05
CA MET A 35 -3.74 -5.82 8.34
C MET A 35 -4.38 -7.15 7.89
N VAL A 36 -3.70 -7.87 7.01
CA VAL A 36 -4.08 -9.22 6.58
C VAL A 36 -3.16 -10.28 7.20
N PRO A 37 -3.69 -11.45 7.61
CA PRO A 37 -2.89 -12.53 8.16
C PRO A 37 -1.84 -13.03 7.16
N MET A 38 -0.61 -13.25 7.62
CA MET A 38 0.41 -13.90 6.81
C MET A 38 0.13 -15.40 6.77
N THR A 39 -0.04 -15.98 5.58
CA THR A 39 -0.51 -17.38 5.47
C THR A 39 0.56 -18.38 5.05
N GLY A 40 1.80 -17.96 4.79
CA GLY A 40 2.86 -18.86 4.27
C GLY A 40 2.59 -19.39 2.85
N GLU A 41 1.40 -19.13 2.32
CA GLU A 41 0.96 -19.43 0.96
C GLU A 41 1.47 -18.36 -0.02
N ALA A 42 1.47 -18.70 -1.31
CA ALA A 42 1.91 -17.78 -2.37
C ALA A 42 0.95 -16.59 -2.57
N GLN A 43 -0.32 -16.76 -2.22
CA GLN A 43 -1.37 -15.73 -2.25
C GLN A 43 -2.04 -15.68 -0.88
N ILE A 44 -2.40 -14.50 -0.43
CA ILE A 44 -3.09 -14.30 0.84
C ILE A 44 -4.60 -14.49 0.60
N PRO A 45 -5.27 -15.37 1.36
CA PRO A 45 -6.71 -15.54 1.31
C PRO A 45 -7.45 -14.20 1.45
N GLY A 46 -8.39 -13.95 0.53
CA GLY A 46 -9.16 -12.69 0.48
C GLY A 46 -8.51 -11.57 -0.34
N MET A 47 -7.21 -11.67 -0.69
CA MET A 47 -6.55 -10.63 -1.49
C MET A 47 -6.82 -10.76 -2.99
N THR A 48 -7.23 -11.91 -3.52
CA THR A 48 -7.41 -12.12 -4.97
C THR A 48 -8.47 -11.22 -5.61
N GLY A 49 -9.42 -10.68 -4.82
CA GLY A 49 -10.41 -9.69 -5.28
C GLY A 49 -9.99 -8.24 -5.08
N ILE A 50 -8.86 -7.99 -4.41
CA ILE A 50 -8.35 -6.65 -4.08
C ILE A 50 -7.10 -6.35 -4.91
N SER A 51 -6.15 -7.28 -4.89
CA SER A 51 -4.91 -7.23 -5.66
C SER A 51 -4.96 -8.33 -6.73
N PRO A 52 -4.70 -8.02 -8.01
CA PRO A 52 -4.61 -9.02 -9.08
C PRO A 52 -3.60 -10.13 -8.79
N THR A 53 -2.60 -9.87 -7.95
CA THR A 53 -1.58 -10.86 -7.58
C THR A 53 -1.98 -11.69 -6.35
N GLY A 54 -2.97 -11.27 -5.58
CA GLY A 54 -3.31 -11.84 -4.29
C GLY A 54 -2.23 -11.61 -3.21
N LYS A 55 -1.37 -10.60 -3.38
CA LYS A 55 -0.25 -10.29 -2.47
C LYS A 55 -0.37 -8.89 -1.87
N VAL A 56 0.49 -8.62 -0.90
CA VAL A 56 0.68 -7.32 -0.24
C VAL A 56 2.13 -6.83 -0.41
N PRO A 57 2.39 -5.51 -0.35
CA PRO A 57 1.44 -4.41 -0.10
C PRO A 57 0.46 -4.22 -1.25
N CYS A 58 -0.74 -3.71 -0.96
CA CYS A 58 -1.65 -3.22 -1.96
C CYS A 58 -2.32 -1.94 -1.44
N LEU A 59 -2.14 -0.83 -2.16
CA LEU A 59 -2.85 0.42 -1.91
C LEU A 59 -4.14 0.42 -2.73
N VAL A 60 -5.26 0.77 -2.09
CA VAL A 60 -6.54 1.00 -2.75
C VAL A 60 -6.91 2.46 -2.55
N ASP A 61 -7.03 3.19 -3.65
CA ASP A 61 -7.61 4.54 -3.65
C ASP A 61 -9.11 4.42 -3.96
N ARG A 62 -9.92 4.66 -2.93
CA ARG A 62 -11.38 4.54 -3.02
C ARG A 62 -12.02 5.75 -3.72
N ASP A 63 -11.38 6.91 -3.68
CA ASP A 63 -11.83 8.09 -4.40
C ASP A 63 -11.62 7.93 -5.92
N GLN A 64 -10.62 7.15 -6.33
CA GLN A 64 -10.36 6.77 -7.72
C GLN A 64 -11.09 5.50 -8.15
N GLY A 65 -12.34 5.32 -7.71
CA GLY A 65 -13.17 4.19 -8.11
C GLY A 65 -12.66 2.82 -7.62
N GLY A 66 -11.90 2.80 -6.52
CA GLY A 66 -11.31 1.58 -5.98
C GLY A 66 -10.06 1.12 -6.74
N LEU A 67 -9.28 2.07 -7.28
CA LEU A 67 -8.02 1.78 -7.97
C LEU A 67 -7.07 1.02 -7.05
N ALA A 68 -6.74 -0.21 -7.41
CA ALA A 68 -5.82 -1.06 -6.67
C ALA A 68 -4.41 -1.05 -7.30
N ILE A 69 -3.39 -0.81 -6.50
CA ILE A 69 -1.98 -0.74 -6.89
C ILE A 69 -1.20 -1.68 -5.96
N TRP A 70 -0.44 -2.63 -6.50
CA TRP A 70 0.12 -3.75 -5.71
C TRP A 70 1.63 -3.93 -5.79
N GLU A 71 2.33 -3.10 -6.56
CA GLU A 71 3.79 -3.08 -6.60
C GLU A 71 4.31 -1.96 -5.71
N SER A 72 5.23 -2.25 -4.79
CA SER A 72 5.72 -1.23 -3.85
C SER A 72 6.29 0.01 -4.55
N THR A 73 7.03 -0.15 -5.64
CA THR A 73 7.54 0.99 -6.42
C THR A 73 6.42 1.75 -7.12
N ALA A 74 5.42 1.06 -7.69
CA ALA A 74 4.27 1.72 -8.30
C ALA A 74 3.43 2.49 -7.27
N ILE A 75 3.26 1.94 -6.07
CA ILE A 75 2.62 2.64 -4.95
C ILE A 75 3.42 3.90 -4.59
N THR A 76 4.76 3.81 -4.51
CA THR A 76 5.61 4.97 -4.25
C THR A 76 5.45 6.06 -5.31
N GLU A 77 5.49 5.71 -6.60
CA GLU A 77 5.28 6.69 -7.69
C GLU A 77 3.90 7.33 -7.60
N TYR A 78 2.86 6.53 -7.37
CA TYR A 78 1.51 7.03 -7.22
C TYR A 78 1.36 8.02 -6.05
N LEU A 79 1.97 7.70 -4.91
CA LEU A 79 1.99 8.60 -3.75
C LEU A 79 2.78 9.88 -4.04
N ASN A 80 3.85 9.82 -4.82
CA ASN A 80 4.60 11.00 -5.24
C ASN A 80 3.77 11.90 -6.17
N GLU A 81 2.98 11.32 -7.08
CA GLU A 81 2.07 12.07 -7.94
C GLU A 81 0.90 12.69 -7.16
N LEU A 82 0.38 11.96 -6.17
CA LEU A 82 -0.77 12.38 -5.37
C LEU A 82 -0.40 13.43 -4.30
N PHE A 83 0.82 13.36 -3.76
CA PHE A 83 1.34 14.25 -2.73
C PHE A 83 2.73 14.80 -3.12
N PRO A 84 2.83 15.61 -4.19
CA PRO A 84 4.11 16.09 -4.71
C PRO A 84 4.89 16.96 -3.70
N GLU A 85 4.21 17.59 -2.75
CA GLU A 85 4.79 18.41 -1.70
C GLU A 85 5.41 17.59 -0.56
N CYS A 86 5.08 16.30 -0.44
CA CYS A 86 5.57 15.44 0.65
C CYS A 86 7.01 14.97 0.45
N GLY A 87 7.61 15.20 -0.72
CA GLY A 87 9.01 14.83 -0.98
C GLY A 87 9.24 13.31 -0.95
N VAL A 88 8.30 12.53 -1.52
CA VAL A 88 8.41 11.07 -1.64
C VAL A 88 9.70 10.69 -2.39
N TRP A 89 10.00 11.40 -3.47
CA TRP A 89 11.30 11.34 -4.14
C TRP A 89 12.12 12.62 -3.88
N PRO A 90 13.46 12.51 -3.85
CA PRO A 90 14.34 13.69 -3.88
C PRO A 90 14.12 14.51 -5.15
N ALA A 91 14.29 15.83 -5.03
CA ALA A 91 14.28 16.77 -6.15
C ALA A 91 15.60 16.77 -6.95
#